data_AF-A0A522H162-F1
#
_entry.id   AF-A0A522H162-F1
#
_cell.length_a   1.000
_cell.length_b   1.000
_cell.length_c   1.000
_cell.angle_alpha   90.00
_cell.angle_beta   90.00
_cell.angle_gamma   90.00
#
_symmetry.space_group_name_H-M   'P 1'
#
loop_
_entity.id
_entity.type
_entity.pdbx_description
1 polymer ?
#
loop_
_entity_poly.entity_id
_entity_poly.type
_entity_poly.pdbx_seq_one_letter_code
_entity_poly.pdbx_strand_id
1 'polypeptide(L)'
;MTRLVIVVEKASDWGSYYPSIDVMSAMDYLRSPAGGDDERTHVLNLCRSYKYLGTGYYVSLLAEARGHRVMPSVRTVNDLRRRSLYGLDIEDLNQKLTHFLPAGGRDTTDFGILVYFGETAYPALQDLARQVFEMFPCPLLRIEFERDRVWQVSSIKPVGLQTLDDAQEDAFAQELDRFSKKLWRKPRARKLYRYDIAMLVDPKEAIPPSNKKALRAFIAAGKSLGIEVDPIGKNDYQRLAEYDGLFIRETTASDNHTYRFAHRAEKEGMVVIDDPTSILRCTNKIFLNDVMVARKLAVPRTEILYRDDAKGMKEVVAKLGFPLVLKIPDGSFSRGVVKVENEAALTQAVSGLFQHSALLLAQEYVYTEFDWRIGVLNREPLYACKYYMSRGHWQIYNHGAKGTAKTGGFEAIAIGDAPTEVVKLALKATQPIGDGLYGVDLKQVGDKPVVIEVNDNPSIDAGVEDGQIGDQLYLRVMQEFLRRMERKRQGVTGMGKV
;
A
#
# COMPACT_ATOMS: atom_id res chain seq x y z
N MET A 1 23.29 -12.30 -11.03
CA MET A 1 22.92 -10.95 -11.51
C MET A 1 21.45 -11.00 -11.92
N THR A 2 20.75 -9.88 -12.14
CA THR A 2 19.42 -9.98 -12.76
C THR A 2 19.64 -10.18 -14.25
N ARG A 3 19.41 -11.39 -14.74
CA ARG A 3 19.63 -11.72 -16.15
C ARG A 3 18.36 -11.44 -16.92
N LEU A 4 18.44 -10.60 -17.95
CA LEU A 4 17.35 -10.47 -18.92
C LEU A 4 17.54 -11.57 -19.97
N VAL A 5 16.47 -12.24 -20.33
CA VAL A 5 16.43 -13.18 -21.44
C VAL A 5 15.30 -12.76 -22.36
N ILE A 6 15.64 -12.36 -23.58
CA ILE A 6 14.66 -12.01 -24.59
C ILE A 6 14.40 -13.26 -25.43
N VAL A 7 13.17 -13.74 -25.40
CA VAL A 7 12.76 -14.95 -26.11
C VAL A 7 11.94 -14.56 -27.33
N VAL A 8 12.47 -14.84 -28.51
CA VAL A 8 11.78 -14.66 -29.79
C VAL A 8 11.43 -16.00 -30.41
N GLU A 9 10.38 -16.08 -31.21
CA GLU A 9 10.00 -17.36 -31.84
C GLU A 9 11.02 -17.79 -32.89
N LYS A 10 11.51 -16.86 -33.71
CA LYS A 10 12.61 -17.05 -34.65
C LYS A 10 13.66 -15.97 -34.48
N ALA A 11 14.93 -16.32 -34.63
CA ALA A 11 16.04 -15.36 -34.54
C ALA A 11 15.93 -14.23 -35.58
N SER A 12 15.32 -14.49 -36.74
CA SER A 12 15.05 -13.49 -37.78
C SER A 12 14.10 -12.37 -37.31
N ASP A 13 13.25 -12.63 -36.32
CA ASP A 13 12.29 -11.66 -35.78
C ASP A 13 13.01 -10.56 -34.98
N TRP A 14 14.27 -10.78 -34.65
CA TRP A 14 15.15 -9.83 -34.00
C TRP A 14 16.10 -9.11 -34.98
N GLY A 15 16.02 -9.41 -36.28
CA GLY A 15 17.04 -9.01 -37.26
C GLY A 15 17.23 -7.50 -37.42
N SER A 16 16.18 -6.70 -37.26
CA SER A 16 16.21 -5.22 -37.31
C SER A 16 16.82 -4.57 -36.07
N TYR A 17 16.99 -5.33 -34.98
CA TYR A 17 17.46 -4.84 -33.70
C TYR A 17 18.94 -5.17 -33.51
N TYR A 18 19.71 -4.24 -32.91
CA TYR A 18 21.15 -4.44 -32.65
C TYR A 18 21.39 -5.76 -31.89
N PRO A 19 22.46 -6.52 -32.20
CA PRO A 19 22.73 -7.79 -31.56
C PRO A 19 22.90 -7.60 -30.05
N SER A 20 21.89 -8.00 -29.30
CA SER A 20 21.95 -8.12 -27.84
C SER A 20 22.36 -9.54 -27.49
N ILE A 21 23.31 -9.66 -26.57
CA ILE A 21 23.90 -10.93 -26.10
C ILE A 21 22.83 -11.81 -25.39
N ASP A 22 21.67 -11.24 -25.07
CA ASP A 22 20.63 -11.81 -24.23
C ASP A 22 19.39 -12.35 -24.99
N VAL A 23 19.47 -12.44 -26.33
CA VAL A 23 18.37 -12.94 -27.17
C VAL A 23 18.54 -14.43 -27.45
N MET A 24 17.46 -15.20 -27.31
CA MET A 24 17.44 -16.62 -27.67
C MET A 24 16.12 -17.01 -28.34
N SER A 25 16.17 -18.10 -29.11
CA SER A 25 14.94 -18.63 -29.70
C SER A 25 14.08 -19.31 -28.63
N ALA A 26 12.77 -19.34 -28.85
CA ALA A 26 11.83 -20.02 -27.97
C ALA A 26 12.16 -21.51 -27.83
N MET A 27 12.60 -22.17 -28.90
CA MET A 27 12.99 -23.57 -28.85
C MET A 27 14.25 -23.79 -28.00
N ASP A 28 15.23 -22.88 -28.09
CA ASP A 28 16.45 -22.96 -27.26
C ASP A 28 16.11 -22.74 -25.79
N TYR A 29 15.25 -21.77 -25.49
CA TYR A 29 14.78 -21.53 -24.11
C TYR A 29 14.05 -22.74 -23.51
N LEU A 30 13.17 -23.37 -24.30
CA LEU A 30 12.41 -24.55 -23.88
C LEU A 30 13.30 -25.78 -23.67
N ARG A 31 14.35 -25.95 -24.48
CA ARG A 31 15.29 -27.08 -24.41
C ARG A 31 16.43 -26.86 -23.42
N SER A 32 16.73 -25.62 -23.06
CA SER A 32 17.77 -25.30 -22.08
C SER A 32 17.44 -25.97 -20.75
N PRO A 33 18.38 -26.65 -20.09
CA PRO A 33 18.15 -27.19 -18.74
C PRO A 33 17.85 -26.04 -17.75
N ALA A 34 17.14 -26.35 -16.66
CA ALA A 34 17.00 -25.39 -15.56
C ALA A 34 18.41 -25.00 -15.06
N GLY A 35 18.76 -23.72 -15.13
CA GLY A 35 20.04 -23.22 -14.64
C GLY A 35 20.16 -23.38 -13.12
N GLY A 36 21.38 -23.46 -12.61
CA GLY A 36 21.66 -23.51 -11.16
C GLY A 36 21.10 -22.30 -10.40
N ASP A 37 20.75 -22.57 -9.14
CA ASP A 37 19.75 -21.90 -8.29
C ASP A 37 20.06 -20.49 -7.74
N ASP A 38 20.81 -19.61 -8.45
CA ASP A 38 21.28 -18.34 -7.83
C ASP A 38 21.17 -17.06 -8.68
N GLU A 39 20.51 -17.10 -9.86
CA GLU A 39 20.32 -15.90 -10.70
C GLU A 39 18.85 -15.55 -10.96
N ARG A 40 18.38 -14.42 -10.40
CA ARG A 40 17.07 -13.82 -10.70
C ARG A 40 16.97 -13.54 -12.21
N THR A 41 16.15 -14.30 -12.92
CA THR A 41 16.02 -14.20 -14.38
C THR A 41 14.70 -13.56 -14.78
N HIS A 42 14.75 -12.51 -15.59
CA HIS A 42 13.60 -11.88 -16.23
C HIS A 42 13.49 -12.36 -17.68
N VAL A 43 12.32 -12.81 -18.08
CA VAL A 43 12.05 -13.32 -19.41
C VAL A 43 11.10 -12.36 -20.11
N LEU A 44 11.58 -11.67 -21.15
CA LEU A 44 10.71 -10.97 -22.08
C LEU A 44 10.35 -11.92 -23.20
N ASN A 45 9.15 -12.46 -23.11
CA ASN A 45 8.61 -13.34 -24.13
C ASN A 45 8.01 -12.47 -25.23
N LEU A 46 8.64 -12.49 -26.41
CA LEU A 46 8.27 -11.76 -27.62
C LEU A 46 7.92 -12.74 -28.75
N CYS A 47 7.40 -13.92 -28.39
CA CYS A 47 6.93 -14.90 -29.38
C CYS A 47 5.79 -14.31 -30.23
N ARG A 48 5.66 -14.80 -31.46
CA ARG A 48 4.69 -14.28 -32.43
C ARG A 48 3.25 -14.53 -32.01
N SER A 49 3.02 -15.56 -31.20
CA SER A 49 1.69 -15.94 -30.73
C SER A 49 1.71 -16.59 -29.34
N TYR A 50 0.69 -16.26 -28.54
CA TYR A 50 0.44 -16.82 -27.21
C TYR A 50 -0.81 -17.73 -27.18
N LYS A 51 -1.16 -18.34 -28.31
CA LYS A 51 -2.26 -19.32 -28.37
C LYS A 51 -2.04 -20.42 -27.32
N TYR A 52 -3.14 -20.92 -26.75
CA TYR A 52 -3.10 -22.03 -25.80
C TYR A 52 -2.37 -23.22 -26.41
N LEU A 53 -1.44 -23.82 -25.65
CA LEU A 53 -0.54 -24.88 -26.10
C LEU A 53 0.37 -24.49 -27.28
N GLY A 54 0.49 -23.21 -27.58
CA GLY A 54 1.46 -22.68 -28.54
C GLY A 54 2.82 -22.40 -27.92
N THR A 55 3.81 -22.12 -28.76
CA THR A 55 5.20 -21.88 -28.33
C THR A 55 5.32 -20.77 -27.30
N GLY A 56 4.73 -19.59 -27.55
CA GLY A 56 4.76 -18.48 -26.60
C GLY A 56 4.08 -18.81 -25.27
N TYR A 57 3.02 -19.61 -25.28
CA TYR A 57 2.36 -20.07 -24.05
C TYR A 57 3.28 -20.98 -23.22
N TYR A 58 3.95 -21.93 -23.85
CA TYR A 58 4.90 -22.82 -23.17
C TYR A 58 6.14 -22.10 -22.65
N VAL A 59 6.62 -21.06 -23.35
CA VAL A 59 7.72 -20.22 -22.85
C VAL A 59 7.34 -19.56 -21.53
N SER A 60 6.16 -18.93 -21.45
CA SER A 60 5.67 -18.32 -20.21
C SER A 60 5.44 -19.36 -19.11
N LEU A 61 4.84 -20.50 -19.44
CA LEU A 61 4.59 -21.58 -18.47
C LEU A 61 5.88 -22.15 -17.88
N LEU A 62 6.87 -22.42 -18.73
CA LEU A 62 8.15 -22.96 -18.30
C LEU A 62 8.97 -21.94 -17.52
N ALA A 63 8.91 -20.65 -17.92
CA ALA A 63 9.56 -19.58 -17.18
C ALA A 63 9.01 -19.47 -15.75
N GLU A 64 7.68 -19.48 -15.57
CA GLU A 64 7.06 -19.49 -14.24
C GLU A 64 7.45 -20.73 -13.42
N ALA A 65 7.45 -21.92 -14.05
CA ALA A 65 7.86 -23.16 -13.39
C ALA A 65 9.33 -23.16 -12.93
N ARG A 66 10.19 -22.35 -13.58
CA ARG A 66 11.60 -22.14 -13.20
C ARG A 66 11.79 -21.01 -12.18
N GLY A 67 10.73 -20.37 -11.72
CA GLY A 67 10.80 -19.18 -10.87
C GLY A 67 11.34 -17.94 -11.58
N HIS A 68 11.38 -17.94 -12.92
CA HIS A 68 11.75 -16.76 -13.70
C HIS A 68 10.57 -15.78 -13.74
N ARG A 69 10.87 -14.48 -13.71
CA ARG A 69 9.86 -13.42 -13.88
C ARG A 69 9.59 -13.22 -15.37
N VAL A 70 8.48 -13.75 -15.89
CA VAL A 70 8.14 -13.67 -17.31
C VAL A 70 7.06 -12.64 -17.63
N MET A 71 7.22 -11.95 -18.76
CA MET A 71 6.22 -11.05 -19.34
C MET A 71 5.99 -11.41 -20.82
N PRO A 72 4.74 -11.67 -21.26
CA PRO A 72 3.54 -11.79 -20.43
C PRO A 72 3.51 -13.10 -19.60
N SER A 73 2.85 -13.06 -18.43
CA SER A 73 2.60 -14.23 -17.59
C SER A 73 1.56 -15.18 -18.22
N VAL A 74 1.50 -16.44 -17.79
CA VAL A 74 0.47 -17.40 -18.23
C VAL A 74 -0.93 -16.87 -17.92
N ARG A 75 -1.07 -16.23 -16.76
CA ARG A 75 -2.30 -15.56 -16.36
C ARG A 75 -2.67 -14.44 -17.34
N THR A 76 -1.75 -13.53 -17.64
CA THR A 76 -1.97 -12.42 -18.59
C THR A 76 -2.35 -12.95 -19.97
N VAL A 77 -1.69 -14.01 -20.46
CA VAL A 77 -2.03 -14.66 -21.73
C VAL A 77 -3.46 -15.22 -21.72
N ASN A 78 -3.91 -15.79 -20.60
CA ASN A 78 -5.27 -16.31 -20.47
C ASN A 78 -6.31 -15.18 -20.34
N ASP A 79 -5.98 -14.10 -19.63
CA ASP A 79 -6.88 -12.97 -19.40
C ASP A 79 -7.12 -12.19 -20.71
N LEU A 80 -6.08 -11.97 -21.53
CA LEU A 80 -6.16 -11.37 -22.88
C LEU A 80 -7.01 -12.18 -23.88
N ARG A 81 -7.43 -13.40 -23.55
CA ARG A 81 -8.33 -14.22 -24.39
C ARG A 81 -9.80 -14.04 -24.05
N ARG A 82 -10.13 -13.49 -22.88
CA ARG A 82 -11.50 -13.38 -22.38
C ARG A 82 -12.09 -12.02 -22.73
N ARG A 83 -12.94 -11.98 -23.77
CA ARG A 83 -13.61 -10.74 -24.22
C ARG A 83 -14.48 -10.06 -23.14
N SER A 84 -14.99 -10.85 -22.17
CA SER A 84 -15.85 -10.36 -21.10
C SER A 84 -15.15 -9.45 -20.07
N LEU A 85 -13.82 -9.35 -20.09
CA LEU A 85 -13.04 -8.55 -19.13
C LEU A 85 -12.81 -7.10 -19.59
N TYR A 86 -13.17 -6.75 -20.83
CA TYR A 86 -12.89 -5.42 -21.40
C TYR A 86 -13.93 -4.36 -21.02
N GLY A 87 -15.08 -4.77 -20.46
CA GLY A 87 -16.24 -3.90 -20.25
C GLY A 87 -16.43 -3.32 -18.85
N LEU A 88 -15.46 -3.46 -17.93
CA LEU A 88 -15.74 -3.28 -16.50
C LEU A 88 -15.21 -2.01 -15.82
N ASP A 89 -14.47 -1.10 -16.48
CA ASP A 89 -13.97 0.10 -15.76
C ASP A 89 -13.46 1.24 -16.66
N ILE A 90 -14.19 1.61 -17.73
CA ILE A 90 -13.77 2.75 -18.56
C ILE A 90 -14.89 3.76 -18.87
N GLU A 91 -15.63 4.20 -17.83
CA GLU A 91 -16.61 5.29 -17.96
C GLU A 91 -15.97 6.63 -18.40
N ASP A 92 -14.69 6.86 -18.10
CA ASP A 92 -13.94 8.08 -18.44
C ASP A 92 -13.40 8.09 -19.89
N LEU A 93 -13.51 6.96 -20.61
CA LEU A 93 -12.99 6.80 -21.97
C LEU A 93 -13.86 7.47 -23.03
N ASN A 94 -15.18 7.49 -22.81
CA ASN A 94 -16.15 8.05 -23.74
C ASN A 94 -15.91 9.54 -23.99
N GLN A 95 -15.58 10.32 -22.95
CA GLN A 95 -15.31 11.74 -23.10
C GLN A 95 -14.01 12.01 -23.86
N LYS A 96 -12.96 11.20 -23.62
CA LYS A 96 -11.64 11.37 -24.27
C LYS A 96 -11.66 10.95 -25.75
N LEU A 97 -12.36 9.86 -26.10
CA LEU A 97 -12.47 9.38 -27.48
C LEU A 97 -13.37 10.28 -28.36
N THR A 98 -14.44 10.86 -27.78
CA THR A 98 -15.36 11.75 -28.52
C THR A 98 -14.70 13.06 -28.94
N HIS A 99 -13.67 13.53 -28.22
CA HIS A 99 -12.93 14.74 -28.58
C HIS A 99 -11.88 14.50 -29.68
N PHE A 100 -11.39 13.27 -29.82
CA PHE A 100 -10.29 12.93 -30.73
C PHE A 100 -10.76 12.42 -32.10
N LEU A 101 -11.95 11.81 -32.17
CA LEU A 101 -12.46 11.15 -33.38
C LEU A 101 -13.67 11.92 -33.92
N PRO A 102 -13.62 12.46 -35.16
CA PRO A 102 -14.66 13.35 -35.69
C PRO A 102 -16.03 12.64 -35.76
N ALA A 103 -17.08 13.39 -35.41
CA ALA A 103 -18.47 12.90 -35.39
C ALA A 103 -18.99 12.40 -36.74
N GLY A 104 -18.33 12.72 -37.86
CA GLY A 104 -18.80 12.49 -39.23
C GLY A 104 -18.38 11.17 -39.91
N GLY A 105 -17.68 10.26 -39.23
CA GLY A 105 -17.39 8.93 -39.77
C GLY A 105 -18.61 7.98 -39.64
N ARG A 106 -18.89 7.19 -40.68
CA ARG A 106 -19.92 6.13 -40.66
C ARG A 106 -19.73 5.22 -39.42
N ASP A 107 -20.81 4.65 -38.90
CA ASP A 107 -20.90 3.80 -37.68
C ASP A 107 -20.14 2.45 -37.75
N THR A 108 -19.00 2.39 -38.46
CA THR A 108 -18.15 1.21 -38.69
C THR A 108 -16.69 1.63 -38.90
N THR A 109 -16.19 2.60 -38.14
CA THR A 109 -14.78 3.00 -38.21
C THR A 109 -13.96 2.18 -37.21
N ASP A 110 -13.18 1.23 -37.72
CA ASP A 110 -12.19 0.49 -36.92
C ASP A 110 -10.92 1.35 -36.77
N PHE A 111 -10.63 1.78 -35.55
CA PHE A 111 -9.39 2.48 -35.21
C PHE A 111 -8.58 1.61 -34.26
N GLY A 112 -7.26 1.62 -34.37
CA GLY A 112 -6.43 0.87 -33.44
C GLY A 112 -5.11 1.57 -33.14
N ILE A 113 -4.65 1.42 -31.90
CA ILE A 113 -3.36 1.96 -31.45
C ILE A 113 -2.47 0.82 -30.99
N LEU A 114 -1.17 1.03 -31.14
CA LEU A 114 -0.14 0.18 -30.55
C LEU A 114 0.26 0.75 -29.18
N VAL A 115 0.51 -0.17 -28.25
CA VAL A 115 1.00 0.09 -26.91
C VAL A 115 2.28 -0.70 -26.69
N TYR A 116 3.38 0.01 -26.45
CA TYR A 116 4.71 -0.50 -26.21
C TYR A 116 5.04 -0.33 -24.73
N PHE A 117 5.03 -1.41 -23.94
CA PHE A 117 5.30 -1.34 -22.50
C PHE A 117 4.49 -0.27 -21.74
N GLY A 118 3.24 -0.01 -22.15
CA GLY A 118 2.36 1.02 -21.56
C GLY A 118 2.47 2.41 -22.18
N GLU A 119 3.38 2.62 -23.13
CA GLU A 119 3.53 3.87 -23.89
C GLU A 119 2.85 3.75 -25.26
N THR A 120 2.30 4.85 -25.76
CA THR A 120 1.71 4.92 -27.11
C THR A 120 2.13 6.18 -27.83
N ALA A 121 2.11 6.16 -29.16
CA ALA A 121 2.40 7.32 -30.00
C ALA A 121 1.32 8.42 -29.92
N TYR A 122 0.21 8.17 -29.23
CA TYR A 122 -0.93 9.08 -29.09
C TYR A 122 -1.01 9.65 -27.67
N PRO A 123 -0.48 10.86 -27.39
CA PRO A 123 -0.44 11.42 -26.04
C PRO A 123 -1.80 11.50 -25.34
N ALA A 124 -2.87 11.76 -26.09
CA ALA A 124 -4.23 11.83 -25.55
C ALA A 124 -4.75 10.49 -25.00
N LEU A 125 -4.20 9.36 -25.48
CA LEU A 125 -4.56 8.01 -25.08
C LEU A 125 -3.49 7.37 -24.17
N GLN A 126 -2.50 8.13 -23.72
CA GLN A 126 -1.41 7.63 -22.89
C GLN A 126 -1.90 7.07 -21.56
N ASP A 127 -2.89 7.70 -20.92
CA ASP A 127 -3.49 7.17 -19.70
C ASP A 127 -4.18 5.82 -19.91
N LEU A 128 -4.88 5.66 -21.04
CA LEU A 128 -5.50 4.38 -21.42
C LEU A 128 -4.44 3.33 -21.71
N ALA A 129 -3.41 3.66 -22.49
CA ALA A 129 -2.31 2.76 -22.81
C ALA A 129 -1.62 2.24 -21.54
N ARG A 130 -1.40 3.14 -20.57
CA ARG A 130 -0.89 2.79 -19.24
C ARG A 130 -1.85 1.83 -18.53
N GLN A 131 -3.12 2.22 -18.33
CA GLN A 131 -4.14 1.39 -17.66
C GLN A 131 -4.28 -0.01 -18.26
N VAL A 132 -4.29 -0.12 -19.59
CA VAL A 132 -4.38 -1.39 -20.31
C VAL A 132 -3.13 -2.25 -20.07
N PHE A 133 -1.94 -1.65 -20.12
CA PHE A 133 -0.71 -2.37 -19.75
C PHE A 133 -0.71 -2.76 -18.26
N GLU A 134 -1.37 -2.00 -17.38
CA GLU A 134 -1.52 -2.39 -15.98
C GLU A 134 -2.42 -3.59 -15.74
N MET A 135 -3.52 -3.66 -16.48
CA MET A 135 -4.44 -4.77 -16.43
C MET A 135 -3.87 -6.01 -17.14
N PHE A 136 -3.14 -5.80 -18.25
CA PHE A 136 -2.57 -6.85 -19.07
C PHE A 136 -1.08 -6.60 -19.36
N PRO A 137 -0.15 -6.93 -18.43
CA PRO A 137 1.28 -6.72 -18.62
C PRO A 137 1.84 -7.55 -19.78
N CYS A 138 1.92 -6.93 -20.96
CA CYS A 138 2.36 -7.54 -22.21
C CYS A 138 3.24 -6.55 -22.98
N PRO A 139 4.41 -6.97 -23.53
CA PRO A 139 5.38 -6.05 -24.12
C PRO A 139 4.82 -5.19 -25.25
N LEU A 140 3.99 -5.81 -26.08
CA LEU A 140 3.38 -5.19 -27.25
C LEU A 140 1.90 -5.60 -27.33
N LEU A 141 1.03 -4.58 -27.29
CA LEU A 141 -0.42 -4.74 -27.40
C LEU A 141 -0.96 -3.86 -28.53
N ARG A 142 -2.05 -4.32 -29.15
CA ARG A 142 -2.91 -3.50 -29.98
C ARG A 142 -4.27 -3.38 -29.32
N ILE A 143 -4.73 -2.15 -29.17
CA ILE A 143 -6.08 -1.82 -28.72
C ILE A 143 -6.86 -1.44 -29.97
N GLU A 144 -7.95 -2.14 -30.23
CA GLU A 144 -8.90 -1.85 -31.30
C GLU A 144 -10.14 -1.21 -30.69
N PHE A 145 -10.65 -0.18 -31.35
CA PHE A 145 -11.83 0.56 -30.98
C PHE A 145 -12.87 0.41 -32.08
N GLU A 146 -14.12 0.27 -31.66
CA GLU A 146 -15.29 0.32 -32.54
C GLU A 146 -16.25 1.38 -32.04
N ARG A 147 -17.07 1.90 -32.95
CA ARG A 147 -18.12 2.88 -32.62
C ARG A 147 -19.48 2.25 -32.85
N ASP A 148 -20.17 1.92 -31.77
CA ASP A 148 -21.61 1.58 -31.76
C ASP A 148 -22.34 2.56 -30.85
N ARG A 149 -22.82 3.67 -31.44
CA ARG A 149 -23.36 4.87 -30.77
C ARG A 149 -22.34 5.64 -29.90
N VAL A 150 -21.45 4.94 -29.20
CA VAL A 150 -20.32 5.47 -28.42
C VAL A 150 -19.06 4.69 -28.77
N TRP A 151 -17.89 5.29 -28.60
CA TRP A 151 -16.62 4.61 -28.82
C TRP A 151 -16.34 3.63 -27.67
N GLN A 152 -16.05 2.38 -28.03
CA GLN A 152 -15.70 1.34 -27.06
C GLN A 152 -14.48 0.54 -27.53
N VAL A 153 -13.78 -0.07 -26.57
CA VAL A 153 -12.69 -1.00 -26.88
C VAL A 153 -13.31 -2.30 -27.38
N SER A 154 -13.11 -2.60 -28.66
CA SER A 154 -13.62 -3.84 -29.29
C SER A 154 -12.72 -5.03 -28.98
N SER A 155 -11.40 -4.81 -28.93
CA SER A 155 -10.45 -5.84 -28.52
C SER A 155 -9.11 -5.30 -28.04
N ILE A 156 -8.47 -6.06 -27.16
CA ILE A 156 -7.07 -5.87 -26.76
C ILE A 156 -6.35 -7.17 -27.11
N LYS A 157 -5.32 -7.10 -27.96
CA LYS A 157 -4.62 -8.29 -28.45
C LYS A 157 -3.10 -8.11 -28.35
N PRO A 158 -2.36 -9.16 -27.95
CA PRO A 158 -0.92 -9.17 -28.11
C PRO A 158 -0.55 -9.17 -29.59
N VAL A 159 0.52 -8.47 -29.94
CA VAL A 159 1.04 -8.36 -31.30
C VAL A 159 2.49 -8.85 -31.33
N GLY A 160 2.90 -9.44 -32.45
CA GLY A 160 4.27 -9.90 -32.65
C GLY A 160 5.11 -8.87 -33.41
N LEU A 161 6.42 -8.85 -33.17
CA LEU A 161 7.34 -7.87 -33.76
C LEU A 161 7.28 -7.85 -35.29
N GLN A 162 7.09 -9.01 -35.91
CA GLN A 162 7.05 -9.16 -37.37
C GLN A 162 5.90 -8.43 -38.08
N THR A 163 4.95 -7.83 -37.34
CA THR A 163 3.84 -7.07 -37.92
C THR A 163 4.06 -5.56 -37.83
N LEU A 164 5.17 -5.12 -37.25
CA LEU A 164 5.52 -3.71 -37.14
C LEU A 164 6.12 -3.22 -38.47
N ASP A 165 5.92 -1.94 -38.77
CA ASP A 165 6.67 -1.24 -39.82
C ASP A 165 7.96 -0.62 -39.25
N ASP A 166 8.87 -0.13 -40.10
CA ASP A 166 10.18 0.40 -39.69
C ASP A 166 10.07 1.48 -38.59
N ALA A 167 9.08 2.37 -38.67
CA ALA A 167 8.88 3.44 -37.69
C ALA A 167 8.35 2.89 -36.35
N GLN A 168 7.50 1.88 -36.39
CA GLN A 168 7.00 1.17 -35.21
C GLN A 168 8.07 0.28 -34.57
N GLU A 169 8.96 -0.33 -35.38
CA GLU A 169 10.12 -1.07 -34.88
C GLU A 169 11.07 -0.15 -34.11
N ASP A 170 11.35 1.04 -34.64
CA ASP A 170 12.15 2.07 -33.95
C ASP A 170 11.49 2.52 -32.65
N ALA A 171 10.18 2.76 -32.65
CA ALA A 171 9.44 3.13 -31.46
C ALA A 171 9.47 2.02 -30.39
N PHE A 172 9.29 0.76 -30.80
CA PHE A 172 9.43 -0.39 -29.91
C PHE A 172 10.84 -0.50 -29.36
N ALA A 173 11.88 -0.31 -30.18
CA ALA A 173 13.28 -0.36 -29.74
C ALA A 173 13.58 0.72 -28.70
N GLN A 174 13.09 1.95 -28.91
CA GLN A 174 13.26 3.05 -27.96
C GLN A 174 12.56 2.78 -26.62
N GLU A 175 11.34 2.26 -26.65
CA GLU A 175 10.61 1.93 -25.42
C GLU A 175 11.15 0.66 -24.75
N LEU A 176 11.64 -0.32 -25.50
CA LEU A 176 12.37 -1.46 -24.96
C LEU A 176 13.67 -1.00 -24.28
N ASP A 177 14.42 -0.09 -24.89
CA ASP A 177 15.63 0.50 -24.30
C ASP A 177 15.29 1.33 -23.05
N ARG A 178 14.19 2.08 -23.05
CA ARG A 178 13.72 2.81 -21.86
C ARG A 178 13.24 1.88 -20.75
N PHE A 179 12.48 0.84 -21.10
CA PHE A 179 11.96 -0.17 -20.18
C PHE A 179 13.10 -1.01 -19.61
N SER A 180 14.04 -1.44 -20.47
CA SER A 180 15.26 -2.12 -20.05
C SER A 180 16.16 -1.18 -19.24
N LYS A 181 16.39 0.08 -19.60
CA LYS A 181 17.13 1.04 -18.74
C LYS A 181 16.44 1.34 -17.41
N LYS A 182 15.11 1.29 -17.33
CA LYS A 182 14.36 1.30 -16.06
C LYS A 182 14.64 0.03 -15.25
N LEU A 183 14.65 -1.15 -15.89
CA LEU A 183 15.08 -2.44 -15.30
C LEU A 183 16.59 -2.46 -14.95
N TRP A 184 17.38 -1.67 -15.66
CA TRP A 184 18.85 -1.59 -15.65
C TRP A 184 19.32 -0.20 -15.22
N ARG A 185 18.70 0.39 -14.19
CA ARG A 185 19.42 1.37 -13.38
C ARG A 185 20.75 0.71 -13.01
N LYS A 186 21.87 1.32 -13.40
CA LYS A 186 23.23 0.83 -13.08
C LYS A 186 23.21 0.30 -11.65
N PRO A 187 23.55 -0.98 -11.38
CA PRO A 187 23.75 -1.39 -10.01
C PRO A 187 24.86 -0.49 -9.49
N ARG A 188 24.53 0.40 -8.55
CA ARG A 188 25.54 0.94 -7.64
C ARG A 188 26.33 -0.27 -7.17
N ALA A 189 27.66 -0.21 -7.28
CA ALA A 189 28.60 -1.28 -6.93
C ALA A 189 27.99 -2.24 -5.92
N ARG A 190 27.70 -3.47 -6.39
CA ARG A 190 26.76 -4.42 -5.81
C ARG A 190 27.05 -4.63 -4.32
N LYS A 191 26.31 -3.95 -3.44
CA LYS A 191 26.01 -4.54 -2.14
C LYS A 191 24.95 -5.59 -2.44
N LEU A 192 25.25 -6.85 -2.19
CA LEU A 192 24.28 -7.94 -2.30
C LEU A 192 23.23 -7.72 -1.21
N TYR A 193 22.20 -6.93 -1.52
CA TYR A 193 21.00 -6.93 -0.69
C TYR A 193 20.28 -8.27 -0.92
N ARG A 194 19.89 -8.91 0.18
CA ARG A 194 19.25 -10.22 0.22
C ARG A 194 17.74 -10.13 0.02
N TYR A 195 17.15 -8.98 0.34
CA TYR A 195 15.71 -8.73 0.28
C TYR A 195 15.42 -7.29 -0.14
N ASP A 196 14.25 -7.08 -0.76
CA ASP A 196 13.77 -5.78 -1.23
C ASP A 196 12.43 -5.43 -0.53
N ILE A 197 12.32 -4.21 0.01
CA ILE A 197 11.12 -3.70 0.68
C ILE A 197 10.63 -2.45 -0.04
N ALA A 198 9.37 -2.45 -0.46
CA ALA A 198 8.65 -1.25 -0.87
C ALA A 198 8.24 -0.44 0.37
N MET A 199 8.67 0.81 0.47
CA MET A 199 8.22 1.73 1.52
C MET A 199 7.21 2.73 0.93
N LEU A 200 5.91 2.50 1.13
CA LEU A 200 4.85 3.36 0.60
C LEU A 200 4.81 4.69 1.35
N VAL A 201 4.95 5.79 0.62
CA VAL A 201 4.95 7.16 1.14
C VAL A 201 4.20 8.10 0.20
N ASP A 202 3.46 9.07 0.75
CA ASP A 202 3.00 10.25 -0.01
C ASP A 202 3.84 11.48 0.36
N PRO A 203 4.72 11.96 -0.52
CA PRO A 203 5.52 13.17 -0.29
C PRO A 203 4.69 14.45 -0.09
N LYS A 204 3.39 14.43 -0.46
CA LYS A 204 2.47 15.56 -0.36
C LYS A 204 1.56 15.48 0.85
N GLU A 205 1.66 14.42 1.65
CA GLU A 205 0.85 14.27 2.86
C GLU A 205 1.17 15.37 3.87
N ALA A 206 0.13 15.98 4.45
CA ALA A 206 0.29 17.12 5.34
C ALA A 206 0.81 16.71 6.73
N ILE A 207 0.41 15.53 7.21
CA ILE A 207 0.77 14.97 8.52
C ILE A 207 1.21 13.52 8.30
N PRO A 208 2.38 13.28 7.69
CA PRO A 208 2.83 11.92 7.44
C PRO A 208 3.21 11.25 8.76
N PRO A 209 3.11 9.92 8.84
CA PRO A 209 3.47 9.16 10.04
C PRO A 209 4.99 9.18 10.29
N SER A 210 5.79 9.51 9.27
CA SER A 210 7.25 9.68 9.40
C SER A 210 7.77 10.86 8.60
N ASN A 211 8.65 11.63 9.21
CA ASN A 211 9.35 12.74 8.58
C ASN A 211 10.48 12.26 7.66
N LYS A 212 10.96 13.16 6.79
CA LYS A 212 12.00 12.85 5.79
C LYS A 212 13.30 12.29 6.39
N LYS A 213 13.64 12.65 7.64
CA LYS A 213 14.84 12.14 8.31
C LYS A 213 14.62 10.69 8.77
N ALA A 214 13.46 10.39 9.37
CA ALA A 214 13.06 9.03 9.72
C ALA A 214 13.03 8.09 8.50
N LEU A 215 12.44 8.54 7.38
CA LEU A 215 12.43 7.76 6.13
C LEU A 215 13.85 7.41 5.65
N ARG A 216 14.80 8.36 5.72
CA ARG A 216 16.21 8.10 5.39
C ARG A 216 16.87 7.15 6.37
N ALA A 217 16.51 7.22 7.66
CA ALA A 217 17.04 6.34 8.69
C ALA A 217 16.56 4.89 8.50
N PHE A 218 15.30 4.66 8.11
CA PHE A 218 14.81 3.34 7.69
C PHE A 218 15.61 2.78 6.51
N ILE A 219 15.88 3.59 5.48
CA ILE A 219 16.68 3.18 4.32
C ILE A 219 18.12 2.83 4.75
N ALA A 220 18.72 3.61 5.64
CA ALA A 220 20.06 3.35 6.16
C ALA A 220 20.12 2.07 7.00
N ALA A 221 19.12 1.84 7.85
CA ALA A 221 18.97 0.63 8.67
C ALA A 221 18.72 -0.62 7.81
N GLY A 222 17.89 -0.54 6.77
CA GLY A 222 17.72 -1.62 5.81
C GLY A 222 19.04 -1.97 5.13
N LYS A 223 19.76 -0.93 4.67
CA LYS A 223 21.06 -1.11 4.01
C LYS A 223 22.11 -1.78 4.88
N SER A 224 22.14 -1.55 6.19
CA SER A 224 23.08 -2.22 7.11
C SER A 224 22.74 -3.70 7.32
N LEU A 225 21.48 -4.09 7.13
CA LEU A 225 20.98 -5.47 7.23
C LEU A 225 20.96 -6.22 5.91
N GLY A 226 21.45 -5.61 4.82
CA GLY A 226 21.36 -6.22 3.50
C GLY A 226 19.94 -6.19 2.93
N ILE A 227 19.13 -5.19 3.26
CA ILE A 227 17.80 -4.97 2.69
C ILE A 227 17.82 -3.69 1.84
N GLU A 228 17.33 -3.75 0.61
CA GLU A 228 17.05 -2.56 -0.19
C GLU A 228 15.65 -2.02 0.16
N VAL A 229 15.58 -0.80 0.67
CA VAL A 229 14.30 -0.13 0.97
C VAL A 229 14.06 0.92 -0.12
N ASP A 230 13.10 0.66 -1.01
CA ASP A 230 12.73 1.57 -2.11
C ASP A 230 11.47 2.37 -1.72
N PRO A 231 11.57 3.70 -1.55
CA PRO A 231 10.38 4.54 -1.36
C PRO A 231 9.53 4.54 -2.63
N ILE A 232 8.27 4.12 -2.51
CA ILE A 232 7.31 4.06 -3.60
C ILE A 232 6.09 4.95 -3.33
N GLY A 233 5.39 5.37 -4.38
CA GLY A 233 4.15 6.12 -4.28
C GLY A 233 2.93 5.36 -4.77
N LYS A 234 1.76 6.00 -4.72
CA LYS A 234 0.48 5.41 -5.17
C LYS A 234 0.48 4.88 -6.61
N ASN A 235 1.34 5.41 -7.47
CA ASN A 235 1.44 5.01 -8.88
C ASN A 235 2.31 3.76 -9.10
N ASP A 236 3.03 3.29 -8.08
CA ASP A 236 3.91 2.11 -8.17
C ASP A 236 3.18 0.81 -7.83
N TYR A 237 1.85 0.84 -7.73
CA TYR A 237 1.01 -0.30 -7.33
C TYR A 237 1.31 -1.57 -8.11
N GLN A 238 1.66 -1.44 -9.40
CA GLN A 238 1.98 -2.57 -10.26
C GLN A 238 3.31 -3.26 -9.91
N ARG A 239 4.31 -2.46 -9.55
CA ARG A 239 5.65 -2.91 -9.20
C ARG A 239 5.69 -3.54 -7.81
N LEU A 240 4.59 -3.46 -7.05
CA LEU A 240 4.51 -4.00 -5.69
C LEU A 240 4.89 -5.49 -5.61
N ALA A 241 4.52 -6.28 -6.61
CA ALA A 241 4.87 -7.72 -6.68
C ALA A 241 6.38 -7.98 -6.90
N GLU A 242 7.18 -6.95 -7.15
CA GLU A 242 8.63 -7.07 -7.32
C GLU A 242 9.37 -7.22 -5.98
N TYR A 243 8.73 -6.83 -4.87
CA TYR A 243 9.34 -6.72 -3.54
C TYR A 243 9.03 -7.93 -2.65
N ASP A 244 9.89 -8.17 -1.66
CA ASP A 244 9.70 -9.19 -0.63
C ASP A 244 8.85 -8.69 0.54
N GLY A 245 8.80 -7.37 0.76
CA GLY A 245 8.00 -6.74 1.81
C GLY A 245 7.40 -5.38 1.42
N LEU A 246 6.34 -4.99 2.13
CA LEU A 246 5.70 -3.69 2.05
C LEU A 246 5.72 -3.05 3.45
N PHE A 247 6.29 -1.85 3.53
CA PHE A 247 6.26 -0.97 4.70
C PHE A 247 5.43 0.28 4.40
N ILE A 248 4.30 0.47 5.06
CA ILE A 248 3.42 1.62 4.83
C ILE A 248 3.81 2.74 5.79
N ARG A 249 4.25 3.89 5.25
CA ARG A 249 4.49 5.14 5.99
C ARG A 249 3.67 6.28 5.36
N GLU A 250 2.39 5.98 5.16
CA GLU A 250 1.33 6.87 4.73
C GLU A 250 0.06 6.51 5.51
N THR A 251 -0.83 7.48 5.74
CA THR A 251 -2.05 7.24 6.51
C THR A 251 -2.92 6.13 5.95
N THR A 252 -3.26 5.19 6.83
CA THR A 252 -4.11 4.05 6.53
C THR A 252 -5.59 4.39 6.74
N ALA A 253 -6.42 3.90 5.81
CA ALA A 253 -7.88 3.93 5.91
C ALA A 253 -8.48 2.82 5.04
N SER A 254 -9.63 2.28 5.43
CA SER A 254 -10.26 1.14 4.76
C SER A 254 -10.70 1.43 3.31
N ASP A 255 -10.98 2.69 2.98
CA ASP A 255 -11.40 3.17 1.66
C ASP A 255 -10.26 3.77 0.82
N ASN A 256 -9.01 3.70 1.31
CA ASN A 256 -7.85 4.36 0.71
C ASN A 256 -6.97 3.39 -0.13
N HIS A 257 -6.09 3.90 -0.99
CA HIS A 257 -5.11 3.06 -1.70
C HIS A 257 -4.15 2.35 -0.75
N THR A 258 -3.83 2.91 0.40
CA THR A 258 -2.97 2.25 1.40
C THR A 258 -3.48 0.86 1.78
N TYR A 259 -4.80 0.71 2.01
CA TYR A 259 -5.43 -0.59 2.24
C TYR A 259 -5.36 -1.52 1.01
N ARG A 260 -5.56 -0.99 -0.20
CA ARG A 260 -5.41 -1.79 -1.45
C ARG A 260 -3.98 -2.31 -1.64
N PHE A 261 -2.97 -1.51 -1.33
CA PHE A 261 -1.57 -1.91 -1.33
C PHE A 261 -1.31 -3.03 -0.32
N ALA A 262 -1.76 -2.86 0.93
CA ALA A 262 -1.64 -3.89 1.97
C ALA A 262 -2.26 -5.22 1.52
N HIS A 263 -3.48 -5.16 0.98
CA HIS A 263 -4.23 -6.35 0.57
C HIS A 263 -3.58 -7.07 -0.62
N ARG A 264 -3.09 -6.31 -1.61
CA ARG A 264 -2.33 -6.88 -2.72
C ARG A 264 -1.02 -7.50 -2.24
N ALA A 265 -0.25 -6.81 -1.41
CA ALA A 265 1.02 -7.32 -0.90
C ALA A 265 0.84 -8.63 -0.12
N GLU A 266 -0.18 -8.72 0.74
CA GLU A 266 -0.50 -9.94 1.47
C GLU A 266 -0.85 -11.09 0.52
N LYS A 267 -1.67 -10.82 -0.50
CA LYS A 267 -2.07 -11.80 -1.52
C LYS A 267 -0.91 -12.30 -2.38
N GLU A 268 0.04 -11.42 -2.70
CA GLU A 268 1.29 -11.77 -3.41
C GLU A 268 2.31 -12.47 -2.51
N GLY A 269 1.96 -12.73 -1.24
CA GLY A 269 2.86 -13.43 -0.34
C GLY A 269 4.06 -12.57 0.07
N MET A 270 3.89 -11.25 0.21
CA MET A 270 4.91 -10.39 0.79
C MET A 270 4.85 -10.40 2.32
N VAL A 271 5.87 -9.85 2.98
CA VAL A 271 5.79 -9.45 4.40
C VAL A 271 5.21 -8.04 4.46
N VAL A 272 4.11 -7.84 5.19
CA VAL A 272 3.38 -6.56 5.18
C VAL A 272 3.35 -5.96 6.58
N ILE A 273 3.75 -4.69 6.69
CA ILE A 273 3.52 -3.83 7.85
C ILE A 273 3.10 -2.46 7.28
N ASP A 274 1.87 -1.99 7.41
CA ASP A 274 0.78 -2.52 8.22
C ASP A 274 -0.10 -3.47 7.41
N ASP A 275 -0.43 -4.64 7.98
CA ASP A 275 -1.21 -5.66 7.29
C ASP A 275 -2.71 -5.28 7.18
N PRO A 276 -3.45 -5.82 6.20
CA PRO A 276 -4.86 -5.47 5.99
C PRO A 276 -5.75 -5.68 7.20
N THR A 277 -5.48 -6.74 7.99
CA THR A 277 -6.28 -7.06 9.17
C THR A 277 -6.04 -6.03 10.28
N SER A 278 -4.78 -5.63 10.49
CA SER A 278 -4.42 -4.56 11.42
C SER A 278 -5.07 -3.23 11.04
N ILE A 279 -5.04 -2.85 9.76
CA ILE A 279 -5.67 -1.61 9.27
C ILE A 279 -7.18 -1.62 9.60
N LEU A 280 -7.91 -2.67 9.20
CA LEU A 280 -9.36 -2.76 9.44
C LEU A 280 -9.73 -2.74 10.93
N ARG A 281 -8.92 -3.40 11.76
CA ARG A 281 -9.16 -3.48 13.19
C ARG A 281 -8.88 -2.16 13.90
N CYS A 282 -7.82 -1.46 13.53
CA CYS A 282 -7.42 -0.21 14.18
C CYS A 282 -8.28 0.98 13.75
N THR A 283 -8.71 1.03 12.47
CA THR A 283 -9.58 2.11 12.00
C THR A 283 -10.99 2.02 12.56
N ASN A 284 -11.44 0.82 12.97
CA ASN A 284 -12.75 0.60 13.55
C ASN A 284 -12.76 0.78 15.07
N LYS A 285 -13.10 2.00 15.53
CA LYS A 285 -13.14 2.34 16.96
C LYS A 285 -14.18 1.57 17.76
N ILE A 286 -15.29 1.15 17.14
CA ILE A 286 -16.31 0.32 17.81
C ILE A 286 -15.71 -1.05 18.11
N PHE A 287 -15.11 -1.69 17.10
CA PHE A 287 -14.44 -2.97 17.25
C PHE A 287 -13.36 -2.91 18.34
N LEU A 288 -12.50 -1.90 18.32
CA LEU A 288 -11.46 -1.73 19.34
C LEU A 288 -12.06 -1.62 20.75
N ASN A 289 -13.08 -0.78 20.93
CA ASN A 289 -13.74 -0.61 22.23
C ASN A 289 -14.34 -1.93 22.73
N ASP A 290 -15.13 -2.62 21.90
CA ASP A 290 -15.78 -3.88 22.29
C ASP A 290 -14.75 -4.95 22.66
N VAL A 291 -13.67 -5.04 21.88
CA VAL A 291 -12.56 -5.96 22.12
C VAL A 291 -11.84 -5.68 23.44
N MET A 292 -11.60 -4.41 23.76
CA MET A 292 -10.93 -3.99 25.00
C MET A 292 -11.83 -4.23 26.22
N VAL A 293 -13.12 -3.89 26.12
CA VAL A 293 -14.12 -4.13 27.17
C VAL A 293 -14.29 -5.62 27.43
N ALA A 294 -14.44 -6.44 26.39
CA ALA A 294 -14.55 -7.90 26.52
C ALA A 294 -13.33 -8.54 27.21
N ARG A 295 -12.14 -7.96 27.00
CA ARG A 295 -10.89 -8.37 27.68
C ARG A 295 -10.68 -7.74 29.04
N LYS A 296 -11.64 -6.94 29.54
CA LYS A 296 -11.56 -6.23 30.82
C LYS A 296 -10.32 -5.33 30.91
N LEU A 297 -9.92 -4.73 29.78
CA LEU A 297 -8.86 -3.72 29.77
C LEU A 297 -9.43 -2.40 30.28
N ALA A 298 -8.58 -1.61 30.93
CA ALA A 298 -8.97 -0.29 31.40
C ALA A 298 -9.11 0.65 30.19
N VAL A 299 -10.34 1.06 29.89
CA VAL A 299 -10.71 2.03 28.85
C VAL A 299 -11.71 3.02 29.44
N PRO A 300 -11.80 4.25 28.90
CA PRO A 300 -12.87 5.15 29.27
C PRO A 300 -14.24 4.56 28.94
N ARG A 301 -15.24 4.78 29.80
CA ARG A 301 -16.63 4.39 29.53
C ARG A 301 -17.07 4.97 28.20
N THR A 302 -17.55 4.09 27.34
CA THR A 302 -17.91 4.41 25.96
C THR A 302 -19.24 3.77 25.63
N GLU A 303 -20.16 4.55 25.07
CA GLU A 303 -21.48 4.13 24.64
C GLU A 303 -21.68 4.51 23.17
N ILE A 304 -22.56 3.78 22.47
CA ILE A 304 -22.88 4.04 21.07
C ILE A 304 -24.16 4.88 21.01
N LEU A 305 -24.11 5.94 20.22
CA LEU A 305 -25.27 6.75 19.87
C LEU A 305 -25.75 6.39 18.47
N TYR A 306 -27.06 6.20 18.34
CA TYR A 306 -27.73 5.90 17.09
C TYR A 306 -28.44 7.14 16.56
N ARG A 307 -28.44 7.30 15.23
CA ARG A 307 -29.25 8.34 14.58
C ARG A 307 -30.72 8.14 14.94
N ASP A 308 -31.41 9.25 15.21
CA ASP A 308 -32.84 9.29 15.54
C ASP A 308 -33.26 8.57 16.84
N ASP A 309 -32.32 8.23 17.73
CA ASP A 309 -32.62 7.67 19.06
C ASP A 309 -32.46 8.72 20.18
N ALA A 310 -33.45 9.60 20.30
CA ALA A 310 -33.46 10.65 21.31
C ALA A 310 -33.51 10.11 22.75
N LYS A 311 -34.10 8.93 22.96
CA LYS A 311 -34.21 8.31 24.28
C LYS A 311 -32.86 7.73 24.71
N GLY A 312 -32.22 6.95 23.84
CA GLY A 312 -30.88 6.40 24.07
C GLY A 312 -29.85 7.49 24.30
N MET A 313 -29.95 8.62 23.60
CA MET A 313 -29.06 9.77 23.83
C MET A 313 -29.15 10.32 25.26
N LYS A 314 -30.36 10.46 25.81
CA LYS A 314 -30.55 10.90 27.21
C LYS A 314 -30.01 9.88 28.21
N GLU A 315 -30.21 8.59 27.95
CA GLU A 315 -29.67 7.51 28.78
C GLU A 315 -28.13 7.52 28.79
N VAL A 316 -27.50 7.71 27.63
CA VAL A 316 -26.04 7.83 27.52
C VAL A 316 -25.50 9.04 28.28
N VAL A 317 -26.15 10.20 28.16
CA VAL A 317 -25.76 11.41 28.91
C VAL A 317 -25.90 11.19 30.42
N ALA A 318 -26.96 10.51 30.87
CA ALA A 318 -27.15 10.19 32.28
C ALA A 318 -26.06 9.24 32.82
N LYS A 319 -25.55 8.31 31.99
CA LYS A 319 -24.47 7.39 32.35
C LYS A 319 -23.08 8.04 32.37
N LEU A 320 -22.75 8.82 31.34
CA LEU A 320 -21.40 9.36 31.14
C LEU A 320 -21.19 10.72 31.83
N GLY A 321 -22.23 11.54 31.92
CA GLY A 321 -22.12 12.93 32.36
C GLY A 321 -21.37 13.83 31.38
N PHE A 322 -21.17 15.08 31.78
CA PHE A 322 -20.35 16.06 31.06
C PHE A 322 -19.08 16.41 31.84
N PRO A 323 -17.98 16.77 31.15
CA PRO A 323 -17.83 16.76 29.70
C PRO A 323 -17.67 15.35 29.13
N LEU A 324 -18.09 15.16 27.87
CA LEU A 324 -17.92 13.92 27.12
C LEU A 324 -17.29 14.18 25.74
N VAL A 325 -16.78 13.15 25.10
CA VAL A 325 -16.15 13.21 23.77
C VAL A 325 -16.98 12.39 22.79
N LEU A 326 -17.40 13.01 21.70
CA LEU A 326 -18.02 12.34 20.56
C LEU A 326 -16.96 12.00 19.51
N LYS A 327 -17.03 10.79 18.93
CA LYS A 327 -16.12 10.32 17.90
C LYS A 327 -16.88 9.63 16.76
N ILE A 328 -16.45 9.85 15.52
CA ILE A 328 -16.89 9.04 14.38
C ILE A 328 -16.16 7.68 14.41
N PRO A 329 -16.89 6.54 14.22
CA PRO A 329 -16.31 5.20 14.21
C PRO A 329 -15.14 5.03 13.23
N ASP A 330 -15.34 5.46 12.00
CA ASP A 330 -14.40 5.32 10.88
C ASP A 330 -13.70 6.65 10.61
N GLY A 331 -12.45 6.79 11.07
CA GLY A 331 -11.70 8.01 10.82
C GLY A 331 -10.31 8.02 11.46
N SER A 332 -9.36 8.65 10.77
CA SER A 332 -7.99 8.90 11.21
C SER A 332 -7.78 10.38 11.63
N PHE A 333 -6.71 10.65 12.40
CA PHE A 333 -6.26 11.99 12.82
C PHE A 333 -7.30 12.88 13.53
N SER A 334 -8.11 12.33 14.42
CA SER A 334 -9.06 13.13 15.22
C SER A 334 -10.09 13.93 14.41
N ARG A 335 -10.26 13.66 13.10
CA ARG A 335 -11.36 14.22 12.31
C ARG A 335 -12.66 13.59 12.81
N GLY A 336 -13.61 14.44 13.21
CA GLY A 336 -14.87 13.98 13.82
C GLY A 336 -14.76 13.64 15.31
N VAL A 337 -13.77 14.18 16.03
CA VAL A 337 -13.68 14.10 17.50
C VAL A 337 -14.04 15.46 18.10
N VAL A 338 -15.11 15.52 18.91
CA VAL A 338 -15.64 16.76 19.49
C VAL A 338 -15.85 16.59 20.99
N LYS A 339 -15.24 17.47 21.80
CA LYS A 339 -15.52 17.57 23.24
C LYS A 339 -16.78 18.40 23.44
N VAL A 340 -17.67 17.88 24.26
CA VAL A 340 -18.98 18.45 24.57
C VAL A 340 -19.05 18.73 26.06
N GLU A 341 -19.35 19.98 26.42
CA GLU A 341 -19.37 20.41 27.83
C GLU A 341 -20.76 20.49 28.43
N ASN A 342 -21.81 20.51 27.62
CA ASN A 342 -23.20 20.60 28.06
C ASN A 342 -24.17 20.08 26.97
N GLU A 343 -25.45 19.99 27.32
CA GLU A 343 -26.50 19.44 26.46
C GLU A 343 -26.74 20.26 25.17
N ALA A 344 -26.60 21.58 25.22
CA ALA A 344 -26.72 22.43 24.04
C ALA A 344 -25.59 22.14 23.03
N ALA A 345 -24.35 22.07 23.52
CA ALA A 345 -23.20 21.68 22.71
C ALA A 345 -23.33 20.24 22.18
N LEU A 346 -23.95 19.33 22.94
CA LEU A 346 -24.20 17.95 22.51
C LEU A 346 -25.10 17.94 21.28
N THR A 347 -26.24 18.62 21.38
CA THR A 347 -27.25 18.68 20.32
C THR A 347 -26.64 19.20 19.01
N GLN A 348 -25.84 20.26 19.10
CA GLN A 348 -25.15 20.83 17.95
C GLN A 348 -24.12 19.86 17.34
N ALA A 349 -23.26 19.27 18.19
CA ALA A 349 -22.21 18.36 17.73
C ALA A 349 -22.80 17.09 17.10
N VAL A 350 -23.82 16.51 17.72
CA VAL A 350 -24.52 15.33 17.21
C VAL A 350 -25.19 15.61 15.86
N SER A 351 -25.87 16.74 15.71
CA SER A 351 -26.52 17.14 14.45
C SER A 351 -25.51 17.23 13.30
N GLY A 352 -24.33 17.80 13.53
CA GLY A 352 -23.27 17.88 12.52
C GLY A 352 -22.62 16.53 12.23
N LEU A 353 -22.27 15.76 13.26
CA LEU A 353 -21.55 14.49 13.08
C LEU A 353 -22.42 13.41 12.43
N PHE A 354 -23.73 13.36 12.73
CA PHE A 354 -24.64 12.42 12.08
C PHE A 354 -24.89 12.71 10.59
N GLN A 355 -24.47 13.86 10.05
CA GLN A 355 -24.47 14.06 8.59
C GLN A 355 -23.44 13.16 7.89
N HIS A 356 -22.40 12.74 8.61
CA HIS A 356 -21.27 11.98 8.06
C HIS A 356 -21.24 10.53 8.52
N SER A 357 -21.99 10.16 9.57
CA SER A 357 -22.06 8.79 10.07
C SER A 357 -23.46 8.42 10.57
N ALA A 358 -23.80 7.14 10.54
CA ALA A 358 -25.03 6.62 11.12
C ALA A 358 -24.91 6.36 12.64
N LEU A 359 -23.68 6.23 13.13
CA LEU A 359 -23.36 5.89 14.52
C LEU A 359 -22.28 6.84 15.03
N LEU A 360 -22.33 7.17 16.32
CA LEU A 360 -21.27 7.93 17.01
C LEU A 360 -20.86 7.19 18.28
N LEU A 361 -19.58 7.28 18.64
CA LEU A 361 -19.13 6.86 19.97
C LEU A 361 -19.19 8.07 20.90
N ALA A 362 -19.89 7.94 22.02
CA ALA A 362 -19.83 8.87 23.13
C ALA A 362 -18.95 8.26 24.22
N GLN A 363 -17.89 8.97 24.59
CA GLN A 363 -16.89 8.50 25.54
C GLN A 363 -16.73 9.51 26.67
N GLU A 364 -16.57 9.03 27.91
CA GLU A 364 -16.26 9.93 29.03
C GLU A 364 -14.96 10.70 28.78
N TYR A 365 -14.93 11.97 29.18
CA TYR A 365 -13.74 12.78 29.05
C TYR A 365 -12.75 12.49 30.18
N VAL A 366 -11.56 12.03 29.83
CA VAL A 366 -10.45 11.80 30.77
C VAL A 366 -9.40 12.89 30.60
N TYR A 367 -9.26 13.74 31.61
CA TYR A 367 -8.25 14.80 31.62
C TYR A 367 -6.89 14.27 32.08
N THR A 368 -5.84 14.68 31.37
CA THR A 368 -4.43 14.42 31.68
C THR A 368 -3.58 15.60 31.20
N GLU A 369 -2.43 15.82 31.85
CA GLU A 369 -1.46 16.84 31.40
C GLU A 369 -0.73 16.41 30.13
N PHE A 370 -0.60 15.11 29.94
CA PHE A 370 0.01 14.48 28.78
C PHE A 370 -0.64 13.11 28.52
N ASP A 371 -0.48 12.61 27.30
CA ASP A 371 -0.83 11.26 26.92
C ASP A 371 0.44 10.44 26.69
N TRP A 372 0.44 9.20 27.17
CA TRP A 372 1.48 8.23 26.85
C TRP A 372 1.22 7.66 25.46
N ARG A 373 2.26 7.52 24.66
CA ARG A 373 2.26 6.68 23.46
C ARG A 373 3.31 5.60 23.61
N ILE A 374 2.87 4.35 23.52
CA ILE A 374 3.76 3.20 23.51
C ILE A 374 3.76 2.61 22.10
N GLY A 375 4.89 2.69 21.42
CA GLY A 375 5.11 1.95 20.19
C GLY A 375 5.28 0.47 20.51
N VAL A 376 4.62 -0.40 19.76
CA VAL A 376 4.68 -1.85 19.89
C VAL A 376 4.97 -2.45 18.53
N LEU A 377 5.89 -3.40 18.45
CA LEU A 377 6.19 -4.14 17.23
C LEU A 377 6.37 -5.61 17.59
N ASN A 378 5.71 -6.53 16.87
CA ASN A 378 5.84 -7.97 17.13
C ASN A 378 5.58 -8.33 18.61
N ARG A 379 4.56 -7.70 19.22
CA ARG A 379 4.18 -7.86 20.63
C ARG A 379 5.27 -7.47 21.64
N GLU A 380 6.27 -6.71 21.21
CA GLU A 380 7.31 -6.15 22.07
C GLU A 380 7.24 -4.62 22.07
N PRO A 381 7.58 -3.96 23.20
CA PRO A 381 7.63 -2.51 23.23
C PRO A 381 8.80 -2.00 22.37
N LEU A 382 8.52 -1.01 21.53
CA LEU A 382 9.44 -0.41 20.58
C LEU A 382 9.96 0.95 21.06
N TYR A 383 9.09 1.84 21.52
CA TYR A 383 9.43 3.14 22.10
C TYR A 383 8.36 3.60 23.11
N ALA A 384 8.68 4.60 23.93
CA ALA A 384 7.73 5.27 24.80
C ALA A 384 7.88 6.80 24.69
N CYS A 385 6.77 7.51 24.61
CA CYS A 385 6.74 8.97 24.51
C CYS A 385 5.62 9.55 25.36
N LYS A 386 5.82 10.76 25.86
CA LYS A 386 4.74 11.62 26.36
C LYS A 386 4.45 12.70 25.34
N TYR A 387 3.18 12.89 25.02
CA TYR A 387 2.70 14.03 24.24
C TYR A 387 1.91 14.94 25.15
N TYR A 388 2.40 16.16 25.31
CA TYR A 388 1.74 17.16 26.12
C TYR A 388 0.58 17.78 25.35
N MET A 389 -0.44 18.24 26.08
CA MET A 389 -1.53 18.99 25.48
C MET A 389 -1.03 20.36 25.01
N SER A 390 -1.53 20.85 23.87
CA SER A 390 -1.19 22.21 23.41
C SER A 390 -1.91 23.26 24.29
N ARG A 391 -1.26 24.40 24.57
CA ARG A 391 -1.81 25.42 25.49
C ARG A 391 -3.20 25.87 25.03
N GLY A 392 -4.22 25.60 25.84
CA GLY A 392 -5.62 25.96 25.58
C GLY A 392 -6.39 25.01 24.66
N HIS A 393 -5.82 23.86 24.27
CA HIS A 393 -6.46 22.89 23.39
C HIS A 393 -6.31 21.46 23.93
N TRP A 394 -7.43 20.77 24.08
CA TRP A 394 -7.50 19.44 24.71
C TRP A 394 -7.14 18.28 23.76
N GLN A 395 -6.91 18.57 22.48
CA GLN A 395 -6.37 17.61 21.51
C GLN A 395 -4.88 17.89 21.27
N ILE A 396 -4.11 16.82 21.10
CA ILE A 396 -2.67 16.85 20.78
C ILE A 396 -2.41 17.51 19.41
N TYR A 397 -3.33 17.35 18.45
CA TYR A 397 -3.26 17.98 17.12
C TYR A 397 -4.35 19.05 16.98
N ASN A 398 -3.95 20.30 16.76
CA ASN A 398 -4.87 21.39 16.44
C ASN A 398 -4.91 21.62 14.92
N HIS A 399 -5.96 21.12 14.26
CA HIS A 399 -6.16 21.25 12.81
C HIS A 399 -6.44 22.70 12.35
N GLY A 400 -6.81 23.61 13.27
CA GLY A 400 -7.20 24.99 12.96
C GLY A 400 -6.11 26.06 13.17
N ALA A 401 -5.00 25.75 13.84
CA ALA A 401 -3.97 26.74 14.15
C ALA A 401 -3.05 27.04 12.96
N LYS A 402 -2.80 28.32 12.65
CA LYS A 402 -1.72 28.74 11.73
C LYS A 402 -0.40 28.80 12.50
N GLY A 403 0.67 28.17 11.98
CA GLY A 403 2.03 28.24 12.52
C GLY A 403 2.46 27.03 13.37
N THR A 404 3.56 27.19 14.12
CA THR A 404 4.21 26.15 14.96
C THR A 404 3.41 25.74 16.21
N ALA A 405 2.25 26.36 16.45
CA ALA A 405 1.34 26.08 17.57
C ALA A 405 0.39 24.87 17.32
N LYS A 406 0.81 23.87 16.54
CA LYS A 406 -0.05 22.74 16.14
C LYS A 406 0.04 21.49 17.02
N THR A 407 1.07 21.39 17.85
CA THR A 407 1.40 20.23 18.68
C THR A 407 1.86 20.71 20.05
N GLY A 408 1.42 20.05 21.12
CA GLY A 408 2.08 20.25 22.42
C GLY A 408 3.51 19.71 22.39
N GLY A 409 4.28 19.97 23.45
CA GLY A 409 5.62 19.41 23.57
C GLY A 409 5.58 17.88 23.51
N PHE A 410 6.73 17.26 23.27
CA PHE A 410 6.91 15.81 23.35
C PHE A 410 8.16 15.49 24.16
N GLU A 411 8.14 14.35 24.84
CA GLU A 411 9.27 13.82 25.61
C GLU A 411 9.42 12.34 25.29
N ALA A 412 10.55 11.96 24.69
CA ALA A 412 10.91 10.56 24.50
C ALA A 412 11.46 9.99 25.81
N ILE A 413 10.99 8.82 26.22
CA ILE A 413 11.37 8.17 27.48
C ILE A 413 11.87 6.77 27.19
N ALA A 414 12.93 6.34 27.88
CA ALA A 414 13.41 4.99 27.74
C ALA A 414 12.32 4.02 28.23
N ILE A 415 12.10 2.92 27.52
CA ILE A 415 11.03 1.96 27.87
C ILE A 415 11.16 1.47 29.32
N GLY A 416 12.39 1.30 29.81
CA GLY A 416 12.67 0.89 31.19
C GLY A 416 12.24 1.92 32.25
N ASP A 417 12.17 3.20 31.89
CA ASP A 417 11.77 4.29 32.77
C ASP A 417 10.26 4.60 32.67
N ALA A 418 9.59 4.09 31.64
CA ALA A 418 8.14 4.19 31.51
C ALA A 418 7.45 3.32 32.58
N PRO A 419 6.33 3.77 33.18
CA PRO A 419 5.63 2.99 34.19
C PRO A 419 5.25 1.61 33.67
N THR A 420 5.63 0.56 34.42
CA THR A 420 5.46 -0.83 33.97
C THR A 420 4.01 -1.17 33.64
N GLU A 421 3.05 -0.62 34.37
CA GLU A 421 1.62 -0.86 34.12
C GLU A 421 1.12 -0.20 32.83
N VAL A 422 1.70 0.93 32.41
CA VAL A 422 1.40 1.58 31.11
C VAL A 422 1.87 0.67 29.98
N VAL A 423 3.13 0.20 30.04
CA VAL A 423 3.71 -0.67 29.01
C VAL A 423 2.96 -2.01 28.94
N LYS A 424 2.67 -2.64 30.08
CA LYS A 424 1.91 -3.90 30.13
C LYS A 424 0.51 -3.74 29.55
N LEU A 425 -0.18 -2.64 29.86
CA LEU A 425 -1.52 -2.37 29.33
C LEU A 425 -1.48 -2.16 27.82
N ALA A 426 -0.49 -1.42 27.30
CA ALA A 426 -0.27 -1.24 25.88
C ALA A 426 -0.07 -2.58 25.15
N LEU A 427 0.79 -3.47 25.69
CA LEU A 427 1.00 -4.80 25.11
C LEU A 427 -0.28 -5.65 25.13
N LYS A 428 -1.08 -5.59 26.20
CA LYS A 428 -2.37 -6.31 26.25
C LYS A 428 -3.38 -5.77 25.24
N ALA A 429 -3.36 -4.47 24.96
CA ALA A 429 -4.25 -3.84 24.01
C ALA A 429 -4.01 -4.29 22.56
N THR A 430 -2.76 -4.60 22.18
CA THR A 430 -2.40 -4.99 20.81
C THR A 430 -2.56 -6.48 20.52
N GLN A 431 -2.54 -7.35 21.54
CA GLN A 431 -2.74 -8.80 21.42
C GLN A 431 -3.94 -9.24 20.55
N PRO A 432 -5.16 -8.67 20.72
CA PRO A 432 -6.29 -8.99 19.84
C PRO A 432 -6.12 -8.60 18.39
N ILE A 433 -5.26 -7.62 18.11
CA ILE A 433 -5.14 -6.99 16.79
C ILE A 433 -4.18 -7.82 15.95
N GLY A 434 -2.96 -8.07 16.44
CA GLY A 434 -1.98 -8.85 15.71
C GLY A 434 -0.58 -8.73 16.28
N ASP A 435 0.41 -8.87 15.40
CA ASP A 435 1.83 -8.73 15.70
C ASP A 435 2.51 -7.61 14.89
N GLY A 436 1.73 -6.72 14.27
CA GLY A 436 2.22 -5.63 13.44
C GLY A 436 2.96 -4.54 14.23
N LEU A 437 3.09 -3.38 13.59
CA LEU A 437 3.49 -2.14 14.23
C LEU A 437 2.24 -1.46 14.78
N TYR A 438 2.28 -1.00 16.03
CA TYR A 438 1.15 -0.31 16.65
C TYR A 438 1.63 0.84 17.51
N GLY A 439 0.85 1.91 17.58
CA GLY A 439 0.98 2.94 18.62
C GLY A 439 -0.23 2.88 19.53
N VAL A 440 0.00 2.66 20.81
CA VAL A 440 -1.06 2.65 21.80
C VAL A 440 -1.04 3.95 22.57
N ASP A 441 -2.14 4.70 22.51
CA ASP A 441 -2.30 5.92 23.27
C ASP A 441 -3.01 5.63 24.58
N LEU A 442 -2.39 6.05 25.68
CA LEU A 442 -2.88 5.85 27.03
C LEU A 442 -2.94 7.15 27.80
N LYS A 443 -3.97 7.27 28.63
CA LYS A 443 -4.08 8.31 29.66
C LYS A 443 -3.79 7.72 31.01
N GLN A 444 -3.37 8.56 31.95
CA GLN A 444 -3.11 8.17 33.32
C GLN A 444 -4.08 8.89 34.27
N VAL A 445 -4.96 8.12 34.92
CA VAL A 445 -5.94 8.61 35.89
C VAL A 445 -5.47 8.23 37.30
N GLY A 446 -4.83 9.17 37.99
CA GLY A 446 -4.07 8.86 39.21
C GLY A 446 -2.99 7.82 38.90
N ASP A 447 -3.04 6.66 39.58
CA ASP A 447 -2.07 5.57 39.36
C ASP A 447 -2.51 4.56 38.30
N LYS A 448 -3.67 4.76 37.66
CA LYS A 448 -4.26 3.78 36.73
C LYS A 448 -4.12 4.23 35.27
N PRO A 449 -3.42 3.48 34.40
CA PRO A 449 -3.43 3.75 32.98
C PRO A 449 -4.74 3.27 32.34
N VAL A 450 -5.22 4.00 31.34
CA VAL A 450 -6.40 3.67 30.53
C VAL A 450 -6.04 3.79 29.05
N VAL A 451 -6.43 2.80 28.24
CA VAL A 451 -6.22 2.80 26.79
C VAL A 451 -7.25 3.72 26.13
N ILE A 452 -6.79 4.59 25.23
CA ILE A 452 -7.62 5.53 24.50
C ILE A 452 -7.82 5.06 23.05
N GLU A 453 -6.73 4.68 22.40
CA GLU A 453 -6.75 4.18 21.02
C GLU A 453 -5.54 3.30 20.73
N VAL A 454 -5.66 2.49 19.68
CA VAL A 454 -4.55 1.74 19.09
C VAL A 454 -4.53 2.06 17.60
N ASN A 455 -3.39 2.56 17.13
CA ASN A 455 -3.16 2.95 15.76
C ASN A 455 -2.26 1.91 15.07
N ASP A 456 -2.63 1.44 13.89
CA ASP A 456 -1.84 0.52 13.06
C ASP A 456 -0.64 1.23 12.43
N ASN A 457 -0.75 2.52 12.09
CA ASN A 457 0.34 3.27 11.49
C ASN A 457 0.84 4.40 12.40
N PRO A 458 1.53 4.09 13.52
CA PRO A 458 1.92 5.10 14.49
C PRO A 458 3.01 6.02 13.97
N SER A 459 3.12 7.20 14.60
CA SER A 459 4.20 8.14 14.33
C SER A 459 5.57 7.54 14.68
N ILE A 460 6.54 7.74 13.79
CA ILE A 460 7.97 7.47 13.99
C ILE A 460 8.72 8.58 13.25
N ASP A 461 8.99 9.66 13.97
CA ASP A 461 9.68 10.85 13.54
C ASP A 461 11.08 10.91 14.14
N ALA A 462 12.05 11.29 13.31
CA ALA A 462 13.39 11.56 13.80
C ALA A 462 13.41 12.85 14.62
N GLY A 463 13.99 12.80 15.82
CA GLY A 463 13.95 13.82 16.86
C GLY A 463 12.76 13.71 17.81
N VAL A 464 11.89 12.70 17.68
CA VAL A 464 10.71 12.50 18.53
C VAL A 464 10.75 11.10 19.12
N GLU A 465 10.19 10.08 18.46
CA GLU A 465 10.10 8.72 19.01
C GLU A 465 11.45 8.02 19.08
N ASP A 466 12.41 8.44 18.26
CA ASP A 466 13.80 7.98 18.30
C ASP A 466 14.64 8.69 19.40
N GLY A 467 14.09 9.62 20.17
CA GLY A 467 14.87 10.49 21.06
C GLY A 467 15.74 9.77 22.10
N GLN A 468 15.36 8.56 22.52
CA GLN A 468 16.11 7.76 23.51
C GLN A 468 16.91 6.61 22.89
N ILE A 469 16.36 5.98 21.86
CA ILE A 469 16.95 4.77 21.24
C ILE A 469 17.68 5.05 19.93
N GLY A 470 17.52 6.25 19.37
CA GLY A 470 18.16 6.73 18.15
C GLY A 470 17.98 5.76 16.98
N ASP A 471 19.08 5.53 16.26
CA ASP A 471 19.11 4.68 15.07
C ASP A 471 18.67 3.23 15.32
N GLN A 472 18.73 2.76 16.58
CA GLN A 472 18.28 1.41 16.95
C GLN A 472 16.78 1.23 16.74
N LEU A 473 15.97 2.30 16.80
CA LEU A 473 14.53 2.24 16.49
C LEU A 473 14.31 1.70 15.08
N TYR A 474 14.93 2.37 14.10
CA TYR A 474 14.80 2.02 12.68
C TYR A 474 15.41 0.63 12.40
N LEU A 475 16.51 0.30 13.07
CA LEU A 475 17.13 -1.02 12.97
C LEU A 475 16.20 -2.13 13.46
N ARG A 476 15.53 -1.97 14.60
CA ARG A 476 14.58 -2.97 15.13
C ARG A 476 13.41 -3.22 14.17
N VAL A 477 12.88 -2.16 13.55
CA VAL A 477 11.81 -2.30 12.54
C VAL A 477 12.30 -3.09 11.32
N MET A 478 13.49 -2.78 10.81
CA MET A 478 14.05 -3.49 9.65
C MET A 478 14.49 -4.93 9.99
N GLN A 479 14.97 -5.19 11.21
CA GLN A 479 15.25 -6.53 11.72
C GLN A 479 13.99 -7.39 11.78
N GLU A 480 12.85 -6.80 12.14
CA GLU A 480 11.60 -7.53 12.17
C GLU A 480 11.14 -7.94 10.77
N PHE A 481 11.27 -7.04 9.78
CA PHE A 481 11.08 -7.41 8.38
C PHE A 481 12.00 -8.55 7.96
N LEU A 482 13.31 -8.43 8.25
CA LEU A 482 14.29 -9.48 7.93
C LEU A 482 13.85 -10.82 8.52
N ARG A 483 13.53 -10.85 9.81
CA ARG A 483 13.09 -12.06 10.53
C ARG A 483 11.86 -12.69 9.88
N ARG A 484 10.84 -11.90 9.51
CA ARG A 484 9.64 -12.39 8.83
C ARG A 484 9.96 -12.95 7.44
N MET A 485 10.78 -12.26 6.66
CA MET A 485 11.18 -12.69 5.31
C MET A 485 12.03 -13.97 5.36
N GLU A 486 12.92 -14.10 6.34
CA GLU A 486 13.72 -15.31 6.56
C GLU A 486 12.86 -16.51 6.96
N ARG A 487 11.94 -16.34 7.90
CA ARG A 487 10.98 -17.40 8.28
C ARG A 487 10.15 -17.86 7.10
N LYS A 488 9.68 -16.92 6.29
CA LYS A 488 8.91 -17.21 5.07
C LYS A 488 9.73 -18.01 4.06
N ARG A 489 10.98 -17.61 3.82
CA ARG A 489 11.92 -18.34 2.94
C ARG A 489 12.17 -19.77 3.43
N GLN A 490 12.24 -19.98 4.75
CA GLN A 490 12.42 -21.29 5.36
C GLN A 490 11.15 -22.16 5.36
N GLY A 491 10.03 -21.68 4.82
CA GLY A 491 8.76 -22.41 4.83
C GLY A 491 8.11 -22.50 6.22
N VAL A 492 8.61 -21.75 7.20
CA VAL A 492 8.04 -21.67 8.54
C VAL A 492 6.90 -20.65 8.51
N THR A 493 5.76 -21.04 7.92
CA THR A 493 4.51 -20.30 8.08
C THR A 493 3.98 -20.55 9.49
N GLY A 494 3.68 -19.47 10.22
CA GLY A 494 3.29 -19.54 11.62
C GLY A 494 2.00 -20.35 11.83
N MET A 495 2.14 -21.64 12.12
CA MET A 495 1.17 -22.34 12.97
C MET A 495 1.49 -21.96 14.41
N GLY A 496 0.67 -21.05 14.92
CA GLY A 496 0.63 -20.65 16.32
C GLY A 496 -0.72 -20.03 16.65
N LYS A 497 -1.82 -20.61 16.14
CA LYS A 497 -3.10 -20.51 16.82
C LYS A 497 -3.06 -21.51 17.96
N VAL A 498 -2.72 -21.02 19.16
CA VAL A 498 -3.17 -21.61 20.43
C VAL A 498 -4.14 -20.63 21.03
#